data_AF-A0A1Y9THR7-F1
#
_entry.id   AF-A0A1Y9THR7-F1
#
_cell.length_a   1.000
_cell.length_b   1.000
_cell.length_c   1.000
_cell.angle_alpha   90.00
_cell.angle_beta   90.00
_cell.angle_gamma   90.00
#
_symmetry.space_group_name_H-M   'P 1'
#
loop_
_entity.id
_entity.type
_entity.pdbx_description
1 polymer ?
#
loop_
_entity_poly.entity_id
_entity_poly.type
_entity_poly.pdbx_seq_one_letter_code
_entity_poly.pdbx_strand_id
1 'polypeptide(L)' 'MSEWLKYFLIAVVVMAQLGGIVLIFVNVTWAIWAFSVYGIGIVILIAVFIVERWKEKREEIDYDDCDY' A
#
# COMPACT_ATOMS: atom_id res chain seq x y z
N MET A 1 -4.05 -8.20 10.08
CA MET A 1 -4.90 -7.09 9.57
C MET A 1 -6.07 -7.71 8.82
N SER A 2 -7.30 -7.18 8.88
CA SER A 2 -8.44 -7.82 8.20
C SER A 2 -8.19 -7.88 6.68
N GLU A 3 -8.37 -9.04 6.05
CA GLU A 3 -8.06 -9.29 4.63
C GLU A 3 -8.68 -8.24 3.69
N TRP A 4 -9.85 -7.72 4.05
CA TRP A 4 -10.54 -6.66 3.35
C TRP A 4 -9.71 -5.38 3.20
N LEU A 5 -8.90 -5.02 4.21
CA LEU A 5 -8.06 -3.82 4.18
C LEU A 5 -6.93 -3.95 3.16
N LYS A 6 -6.36 -5.16 2.98
CA LYS A 6 -5.32 -5.44 1.96
C LYS A 6 -5.88 -5.27 0.56
N TYR A 7 -7.03 -5.90 0.28
CA TYR A 7 -7.69 -5.77 -1.02
C TYR A 7 -8.11 -4.33 -1.31
N PHE A 8 -8.57 -3.60 -0.30
CA PHE A 8 -8.90 -2.18 -0.43
C PHE A 8 -7.67 -1.33 -0.77
N LEU A 9 -6.54 -1.51 -0.07
CA LEU A 9 -5.30 -0.78 -0.37
C LEU A 9 -4.79 -1.07 -1.79
N ILE A 10 -4.83 -2.33 -2.22
CA ILE A 10 -4.43 -2.71 -3.57
C ILE A 10 -5.36 -2.06 -4.60
N ALA A 11 -6.68 -2.11 -4.38
CA ALA A 11 -7.66 -1.50 -5.29
C ALA A 11 -7.46 0.02 -5.41
N VAL A 12 -7.20 0.72 -4.30
CA VAL A 12 -6.92 2.16 -4.29
C VAL A 12 -5.67 2.49 -5.10
N VAL A 13 -4.61 1.69 -4.98
CA VAL A 13 -3.37 1.94 -5.73
C VAL A 13 -3.50 1.63 -7.22
N VAL A 14 -4.24 0.58 -7.58
CA VAL A 14 -4.54 0.29 -8.99
C VAL A 14 -5.39 1.40 -9.60
N MET A 15 -6.40 1.90 -8.88
CA MET A 15 -7.24 3.02 -9.32
C MET A 15 -6.44 4.32 -9.46
N ALA A 16 -5.53 4.61 -8.50
CA ALA A 16 -4.64 5.76 -8.58
C ALA A 16 -3.68 5.67 -9.78
N GLN A 17 -3.20 4.46 -10.10
CA GLN A 17 -2.35 4.22 -11.27
C GLN A 17 -3.09 4.49 -12.58
N LEU A 18 -4.30 3.93 -12.73
CA LEU A 18 -5.14 4.14 -13.92
C LEU A 18 -5.52 5.62 -14.07
N GLY A 19 -5.88 6.29 -12.97
CA GLY A 19 -6.16 7.72 -12.96
C GLY A 19 -4.95 8.57 -13.38
N GLY A 20 -3.75 8.23 -12.89
CA GLY A 20 -2.51 8.91 -13.27
C GLY A 20 -2.15 8.77 -14.76
N ILE A 21 -2.38 7.59 -15.34
CA ILE A 21 -2.16 7.34 -16.77
C ILE A 21 -3.12 8.17 -17.63
N VAL A 22 -4.40 8.27 -17.23
CA VAL A 22 -5.39 9.10 -17.94
C VAL A 22 -5.05 10.59 -17.83
N LEU A 23 -4.52 11.04 -16.68
CA LEU A 23 -4.17 12.44 -16.44
C LEU A 23 -2.98 12.92 -17.29
N ILE A 24 -2.07 12.02 -17.70
CA ILE A 24 -0.96 12.30 -18.63
C ILE A 24 -1.47 12.89 -19.95
N PHE A 25 -2.59 12.38 -20.46
CA PHE A 25 -3.16 12.83 -21.73
C PHE A 25 -3.85 14.20 -21.63
N VAL A 26 -4.17 14.66 -20.42
CA VAL A 26 -4.86 15.94 -20.21
C VAL A 26 -3.86 17.06 -19.94
N ASN A 27 -2.88 16.85 -19.05
CA ASN A 27 -1.90 17.88 -18.72
C ASN A 27 -0.62 17.31 -18.08
N VAL A 28 0.50 17.44 -18.78
CA VAL A 28 1.81 16.88 -18.37
C VAL A 28 2.29 17.44 -17.02
N THR A 29 1.99 18.70 -16.71
CA THR A 29 2.38 19.31 -15.42
C THR A 29 1.64 18.69 -14.24
N TRP A 30 0.33 18.47 -14.39
CA TRP A 30 -0.47 17.76 -13.39
C TRP A 30 -0.12 16.27 -13.32
N ALA A 31 0.28 15.69 -14.45
CA ALA A 31 0.71 14.32 -14.50
C ALA A 31 2.01 14.07 -13.73
N ILE A 32 2.99 14.98 -13.77
CA ILE A 32 4.22 14.87 -12.97
C ILE A 32 3.90 14.89 -11.47
N TRP A 33 2.98 15.77 -11.05
CA TRP A 33 2.50 15.81 -9.67
C TRP A 33 1.77 14.53 -9.28
N ALA A 34 0.87 14.04 -10.12
CA ALA A 34 0.15 12.78 -9.91
C ALA A 34 1.11 11.58 -9.84
N PHE A 35 2.16 11.56 -10.67
CA PHE A 35 3.16 10.50 -10.69
C PHE A 35 4.06 10.53 -9.45
N SER A 36 4.40 11.72 -8.95
CA SER A 36 5.12 11.88 -7.67
C SER A 36 4.30 11.37 -6.49
N VAL A 37 3.01 11.72 -6.43
CA VAL A 37 2.09 11.22 -5.40
C VAL A 37 1.92 9.71 -5.50
N TYR A 38 1.81 9.18 -6.73
CA TYR A 38 1.75 7.74 -6.98
C TYR A 38 3.02 7.02 -6.50
N GLY A 39 4.20 7.54 -6.79
CA GLY A 39 5.47 6.99 -6.33
C GLY A 39 5.57 6.94 -4.80
N ILE A 40 5.14 8.01 -4.12
CA ILE A 40 5.06 8.05 -2.65
C ILE A 40 4.06 7.02 -2.13
N GLY A 41 2.90 6.88 -2.79
CA GLY A 41 1.88 5.89 -2.47
C GLY A 41 2.41 4.46 -2.53
N ILE A 42 3.22 4.12 -3.53
CA ILE A 42 3.89 2.81 -3.62
C ILE A 42 4.85 2.60 -2.45
N VAL A 43 5.68 3.59 -2.10
CA VAL A 43 6.64 3.47 -1.00
C VAL A 43 5.92 3.20 0.33
N ILE A 44 4.81 3.90 0.58
CA ILE A 44 3.98 3.69 1.77
C ILE A 44 3.37 2.29 1.75
N LEU A 45 2.86 1.83 0.59
CA LEU A 45 2.33 0.48 0.44
C LEU A 45 3.36 -0.59 0.79
N ILE A 46 4.58 -0.45 0.27
CA ILE A 46 5.68 -1.38 0.55
C ILE A 46 6.00 -1.37 2.05
N ALA A 47 6.07 -0.20 2.67
CA ALA A 47 6.31 -0.09 4.10
C ALA A 47 5.21 -0.77 4.93
N VAL A 48 3.93 -0.58 4.56
CA VAL A 48 2.79 -1.26 5.21
C VAL A 48 2.91 -2.77 5.09
N PHE A 49 3.23 -3.29 3.90
CA PHE A 49 3.44 -4.72 3.67
C PHE A 49 4.60 -5.28 4.51
N ILE A 50 5.70 -4.53 4.65
CA ILE A 50 6.85 -4.94 5.46
C ILE A 50 6.48 -4.97 6.95
N VAL A 51 5.81 -3.92 7.44
CA VAL A 51 5.34 -3.84 8.84
C VAL A 51 4.34 -4.95 9.14
N GLU A 52 3.43 -5.26 8.23
CA GLU A 52 2.52 -6.40 8.38
C GLU A 52 3.26 -7.72 8.52
N ARG A 53 4.26 -7.98 7.67
CA ARG A 53 5.06 -9.20 7.74
C ARG A 53 5.85 -9.32 9.03
N TRP A 54 6.28 -8.18 9.59
CA TRP A 54 6.91 -8.13 10.91
C TRP A 54 5.90 -8.35 12.04
N LYS A 55 4.70 -7.79 11.91
CA LYS A 55 3.63 -7.95 12.91
C LYS A 55 3.12 -9.38 12.97
N GLU A 56 2.90 -10.04 11.83
CA GLU A 56 2.52 -11.46 11.75
C GLU A 56 3.55 -12.35 12.47
N LYS A 57 4.85 -12.12 12.20
CA LYS A 57 5.93 -12.83 12.89
C LYS A 57 5.97 -12.56 14.40
N ARG A 58 5.53 -11.38 14.84
CA ARG A 58 5.49 -11.03 16.26
C ARG A 58 4.29 -11.64 16.97
N GLU A 59 3.13 -11.69 16.31
CA GLU A 59 1.93 -12.36 16.83
C GLU A 59 2.13 -13.89 16.95
N GLU A 60 2.95 -14.52 16.08
CA GLU A 60 3.35 -15.93 16.26
C GLU A 60 4.26 -16.17 17.48
N ILE A 61 5.14 -15.23 17.83
CA ILE A 61 6.07 -15.36 18.98
C ILE A 61 5.33 -15.13 20.31
N ASP A 62 4.37 -14.21 20.34
CA ASP A 62 3.64 -13.85 21.57
C ASP A 62 2.65 -14.94 22.01
N TYR A 63 2.15 -15.77 21.06
CA TYR A 63 1.21 -16.85 21.36
C TYR A 63 1.89 -18.10 21.94
N ASP A 64 3.20 -18.26 21.75
CA ASP A 64 3.99 -19.40 22.26
C ASP A 64 4.37 -19.24 23.76
N ASP A 65 4.28 -18.01 24.30
CA ASP A 65 4.59 -17.70 25.72
C ASP A 65 3.36 -17.84 26.65
N CYS A 66 2.15 -18.09 26.12
CA CYS A 66 0.92 -18.21 26.91
C CYS A 66 0.53 -19.66 27.26
N ASP A 67 1.36 -20.65 26.93
CA ASP A 67 1.09 -22.08 27.19
C ASP A 67 2.00 -22.69 28.29
N TYR A 68 2.22 -21.93 29.38
CA TYR A 68 2.82 -22.45 30.64
C TYR A 68 2.09 -21.96 31.90
#